data_AF-A0A5N9GHP2-F1
#
_entry.id   AF-A0A5N9GHP2-F1
#
_cell.length_a   1.000
_cell.length_b   1.000
_cell.length_c   1.000
_cell.angle_alpha   90.00
_cell.angle_beta   90.00
_cell.angle_gamma   90.00
#
_symmetry.space_group_name_H-M   'P 1'
#
loop_
_entity.id
_entity.type
_entity.pdbx_description
1 polymer ?
#
loop_
_entity_poly.entity_id
_entity_poly.type
_entity_poly.pdbx_seq_one_letter_code
_entity_poly.pdbx_strand_id
1 'polypeptide(L)'
;MYKLLNRLPFFYGWTVLFAAGSSMVVRNSAASLTLAVFIFPMSEDLGWSRTLIAGAASLGGLVATVASPVVGWALDRYGARVILTGSVFILGLSTVSLAWATVPIAFYLAYGLGRVIFSSPLNIGPSVVVSRWFVRRRGLATGFLFLSHSLGMITFPLIAGLVIKYRGWEDAWIVLGVLVWILALGPVSMLVRQTPEEVGLLPDGDPPKPQAGGAETSAVTEEQNWTLREAARTPTLWLLAMATGSLFLLQSGTNIHQGAYFLDQGLGVGVSAATLSLNAVFTGVGSIFWGWLVDRVPVRFTYAGVALMMAVALILFPMADTTVEALIVASIFGAAVGGILVVPVVAYADYFGRRSLSAIRGVTEPFVSLGQAIGALFSGIVYDVTGSYKDAFLVLSILGFATIAMLLATRAPVRERQGIQIG
;
A
#
# COMPACT_ATOMS: atom_id res chain seq x y z
N MET A 1 -11.94 15.75 -24.96
CA MET A 1 -12.00 14.96 -23.71
C MET A 1 -13.26 15.25 -22.88
N TYR A 2 -13.67 16.50 -22.62
CA TYR A 2 -14.96 16.79 -21.95
C TYR A 2 -16.19 16.15 -22.63
N LYS A 3 -16.15 15.98 -23.97
CA LYS A 3 -17.17 15.23 -24.72
C LYS A 3 -17.21 13.71 -24.45
N LEU A 4 -16.16 13.11 -23.88
CA LEU A 4 -16.14 11.68 -23.48
C LEU A 4 -16.79 11.46 -22.11
N LEU A 5 -16.69 12.43 -21.19
CA LEU A 5 -17.31 12.37 -19.87
C LEU A 5 -18.84 12.26 -19.95
N ASN A 6 -19.47 13.00 -20.86
CA ASN A 6 -20.92 12.92 -21.10
C ASN A 6 -21.37 11.69 -21.91
N ARG A 7 -20.45 10.81 -22.33
CA ARG A 7 -20.76 9.60 -23.11
C ARG A 7 -20.61 8.30 -22.31
N LEU A 8 -20.06 8.34 -21.11
CA LEU A 8 -19.94 7.15 -20.28
C LEU A 8 -21.27 6.89 -19.55
N PRO A 9 -21.81 5.66 -19.59
CA PRO A 9 -23.05 5.33 -18.89
C PRO A 9 -22.87 5.18 -17.37
N PHE A 10 -21.67 5.43 -16.85
CA PHE A 10 -21.31 5.26 -15.45
C PHE A 10 -20.42 6.41 -14.95
N PHE A 11 -20.40 6.61 -13.63
CA PHE A 11 -19.60 7.65 -12.97
C PHE A 11 -18.10 7.54 -13.30
N TYR A 12 -17.50 8.64 -13.75
CA TYR A 12 -16.10 8.67 -14.21
C TYR A 12 -15.08 8.28 -13.12
N GLY A 13 -15.44 8.37 -11.84
CA GLY A 13 -14.57 7.90 -10.75
C GLY A 13 -14.16 6.44 -10.89
N TRP A 14 -14.99 5.57 -11.50
CA TRP A 14 -14.61 4.18 -11.77
C TRP A 14 -13.51 4.06 -12.84
N THR A 15 -13.52 4.94 -13.84
CA THR A 15 -12.45 5.04 -14.84
C THR A 15 -11.14 5.50 -14.20
N VAL A 16 -11.23 6.46 -13.28
CA VAL A 16 -10.07 6.93 -12.50
C VAL A 16 -9.54 5.82 -11.60
N LEU A 17 -10.42 5.06 -10.95
CA LEU A 17 -10.06 3.89 -10.16
C LEU A 17 -9.34 2.84 -10.99
N PHE A 18 -9.82 2.53 -12.20
CA PHE A 18 -9.15 1.61 -13.11
C PHE A 18 -7.73 2.09 -13.47
N ALA A 19 -7.58 3.37 -13.83
CA ALA A 19 -6.28 3.95 -14.13
C ALA A 19 -5.33 3.94 -12.92
N ALA A 20 -5.83 4.32 -11.74
CA ALA A 20 -5.09 4.23 -10.48
C ALA A 20 -4.70 2.77 -10.14
N GLY A 21 -5.62 1.83 -10.35
CA GLY A 21 -5.41 0.39 -10.16
C GLY A 21 -4.35 -0.18 -11.09
N SER A 22 -4.27 0.27 -12.35
CA SER A 22 -3.21 -0.14 -13.26
C SER A 22 -1.82 0.24 -12.72
N SER A 23 -1.68 1.42 -12.10
CA SER A 23 -0.42 1.84 -11.45
C SER A 23 -0.09 0.99 -10.21
N MET A 24 -1.09 0.49 -9.48
CA MET A 24 -0.94 -0.46 -8.37
C MET A 24 -0.50 -1.84 -8.82
N VAL A 25 -0.93 -2.29 -9.99
CA VAL A 25 -0.47 -3.56 -10.57
C VAL A 25 1.01 -3.44 -10.91
N VAL A 26 1.38 -2.45 -11.73
CA VAL A 26 2.73 -2.35 -12.31
C VAL A 26 3.82 -1.96 -11.32
N ARG A 27 3.48 -1.31 -10.19
CA ARG A 27 4.50 -1.00 -9.17
C ARG A 27 5.20 -2.27 -8.68
N ASN A 28 4.52 -3.42 -8.72
CA ASN A 28 5.07 -4.69 -8.26
C ASN A 28 6.27 -5.20 -9.08
N SER A 29 6.58 -4.59 -10.23
CA SER A 29 7.86 -4.82 -10.93
C SER A 29 9.09 -4.56 -10.05
N ALA A 30 9.02 -3.57 -9.16
CA ALA A 30 10.08 -3.23 -8.21
C ALA A 30 9.79 -3.70 -6.77
N ALA A 31 8.86 -4.65 -6.60
CA ALA A 31 8.58 -5.25 -5.30
C ALA A 31 9.66 -6.27 -4.91
N SER A 32 9.92 -6.40 -3.61
CA SER A 32 10.89 -7.36 -3.08
C SER A 32 10.58 -8.81 -3.45
N LEU A 33 9.30 -9.18 -3.56
CA LEU A 33 8.88 -10.51 -4.00
C LEU A 33 9.28 -10.80 -5.45
N THR A 34 9.17 -9.81 -6.33
CA THR A 34 9.63 -9.93 -7.72
C THR A 34 11.14 -10.09 -7.75
N LEU A 35 11.89 -9.25 -7.01
CA LEU A 35 13.34 -9.35 -6.92
C LEU A 35 13.81 -10.72 -6.41
N ALA A 36 13.09 -11.35 -5.48
CA ALA A 36 13.47 -12.66 -4.95
C ALA A 36 13.64 -13.73 -6.04
N VAL A 37 12.89 -13.64 -7.14
CA VAL A 37 12.99 -14.55 -8.29
C VAL A 37 14.29 -14.32 -9.10
N PHE A 38 14.81 -13.08 -9.09
CA PHE A 38 16.04 -12.70 -9.80
C PHE A 38 17.31 -12.95 -8.98
N ILE A 39 17.22 -13.08 -7.64
CA ILE A 39 18.40 -13.21 -6.77
C ILE A 39 19.29 -14.39 -7.18
N PHE A 40 18.70 -15.57 -7.39
CA PHE A 40 19.46 -16.77 -7.76
C PHE A 40 20.14 -16.63 -9.14
N PRO A 41 19.42 -16.38 -10.25
CA PRO A 41 20.04 -16.33 -11.57
C PRO A 41 21.08 -15.20 -11.70
N MET A 42 20.83 -14.02 -11.12
CA MET A 42 21.81 -12.93 -11.16
C MET A 42 23.04 -13.21 -10.30
N SER A 43 22.88 -13.91 -9.17
CA SER A 43 24.00 -14.29 -8.30
C SER A 43 24.92 -15.31 -8.99
N GLU A 44 24.33 -16.25 -9.73
CA GLU A 44 25.07 -17.26 -10.51
C GLU A 44 25.83 -16.62 -11.68
N ASP A 45 25.15 -15.78 -12.46
CA ASP A 45 25.69 -15.20 -13.70
C ASP A 45 26.71 -14.07 -13.46
N LEU A 46 26.42 -13.15 -12.52
CA LEU A 46 27.31 -12.01 -12.23
C LEU A 46 28.32 -12.29 -11.12
N GLY A 47 28.24 -13.46 -10.48
CA GLY A 47 29.06 -13.82 -9.31
C GLY A 47 28.78 -12.94 -8.07
N TRP A 48 27.64 -12.25 -8.03
CA TRP A 48 27.28 -11.37 -6.93
C TRP A 48 26.79 -12.15 -5.72
N SER A 49 27.04 -11.62 -4.53
CA SER A 49 26.41 -12.15 -3.32
C SER A 49 24.91 -11.80 -3.31
N ARG A 50 24.09 -12.70 -2.76
CA ARG A 50 22.65 -12.46 -2.58
C ARG A 50 22.38 -11.23 -1.70
N THR A 51 23.26 -10.97 -0.74
CA THR A 51 23.24 -9.79 0.14
C THR A 51 23.40 -8.49 -0.66
N LEU A 52 24.28 -8.47 -1.66
CA LEU A 52 24.46 -7.30 -2.53
C LEU A 52 23.17 -7.02 -3.32
N ILE A 53 22.56 -8.05 -3.90
CA ILE A 53 21.31 -7.90 -4.67
C ILE A 53 20.17 -7.41 -3.76
N ALA A 54 19.97 -8.05 -2.60
CA ALA A 54 18.96 -7.66 -1.63
C ALA A 54 19.21 -6.26 -1.04
N GLY A 55 20.48 -5.88 -0.88
CA GLY A 55 20.90 -4.59 -0.35
C GLY A 55 20.39 -3.40 -1.17
N ALA A 56 20.24 -3.55 -2.50
CA ALA A 56 19.65 -2.53 -3.36
C ALA A 56 18.19 -2.25 -2.99
N ALA A 57 17.41 -3.29 -2.67
CA ALA A 57 16.03 -3.15 -2.22
C ALA A 57 15.95 -2.45 -0.86
N SER A 58 16.84 -2.80 0.06
CA SER A 58 16.92 -2.17 1.39
C SER A 58 17.28 -0.69 1.30
N LEU A 59 18.32 -0.35 0.53
CA LEU A 59 18.73 1.05 0.33
C LEU A 59 17.61 1.86 -0.34
N GLY A 60 17.02 1.33 -1.41
CA GLY A 60 15.89 1.97 -2.08
C GLY A 60 14.70 2.19 -1.15
N GLY A 61 14.42 1.23 -0.26
CA GLY A 61 13.39 1.36 0.77
C GLY A 61 13.69 2.50 1.76
N LEU A 62 14.91 2.59 2.28
CA LEU A 62 15.34 3.66 3.18
C LEU A 62 15.26 5.04 2.51
N VAL A 63 15.71 5.14 1.26
CA VAL A 63 15.58 6.38 0.48
C VAL A 63 14.10 6.74 0.29
N ALA A 64 13.24 5.75 0.05
CA ALA A 64 11.79 5.97 -0.08
C ALA A 64 11.17 6.51 1.21
N THR A 65 11.58 6.00 2.38
CA THR A 65 11.16 6.49 3.70
C THR A 65 11.40 8.00 3.81
N VAL A 66 12.59 8.46 3.43
CA VAL A 66 12.97 9.88 3.50
C VAL A 66 12.31 10.70 2.38
N ALA A 67 12.11 10.11 1.20
CA ALA A 67 11.51 10.79 0.05
C ALA A 67 9.97 10.96 0.16
N SER A 68 9.30 10.13 0.97
CA SER A 68 7.83 10.09 1.05
C SER A 68 7.17 11.43 1.41
N PRO A 69 7.67 12.23 2.38
CA PRO A 69 7.13 13.56 2.65
C PRO A 69 7.25 14.52 1.46
N VAL A 70 8.38 14.49 0.76
CA VAL A 70 8.64 15.33 -0.43
C VAL A 70 7.70 14.95 -1.56
N VAL A 71 7.48 13.65 -1.77
CA VAL A 71 6.56 13.13 -2.77
C VAL A 71 5.11 13.49 -2.45
N GLY A 72 4.70 13.38 -1.18
CA GLY A 72 3.37 13.82 -0.74
C GLY A 72 3.11 15.29 -1.02
N TRP A 73 4.08 16.16 -0.73
CA TRP A 73 4.03 17.57 -1.08
C TRP A 73 3.99 17.81 -2.61
N ALA A 74 4.80 17.08 -3.37
CA ALA A 74 4.85 17.20 -4.82
C ALA A 74 3.52 16.78 -5.48
N LEU A 75 2.86 15.75 -4.96
CA LEU A 75 1.54 15.30 -5.39
C LEU A 75 0.47 16.36 -5.16
N ASP A 76 0.53 17.09 -4.03
CA ASP A 76 -0.41 18.17 -3.75
C ASP A 76 -0.13 19.44 -4.58
N ARG A 77 1.15 19.73 -4.88
CA ARG A 77 1.56 20.93 -5.62
C ARG A 77 1.46 20.80 -7.14
N TYR A 78 1.97 19.71 -7.71
CA TYR A 78 2.06 19.50 -9.17
C TYR A 78 0.92 18.61 -9.70
N GLY A 79 0.17 18.00 -8.80
CA GLY A 79 -0.98 17.17 -9.10
C GLY A 79 -0.65 15.72 -9.41
N ALA A 80 -1.61 14.84 -9.08
CA ALA A 80 -1.40 13.40 -9.13
C ALA A 80 -1.11 12.88 -10.55
N ARG A 81 -1.75 13.44 -11.58
CA ARG A 81 -1.56 13.01 -12.97
C ARG A 81 -0.11 13.14 -13.44
N VAL A 82 0.52 14.29 -13.18
CA VAL A 82 1.89 14.57 -13.62
C VAL A 82 2.87 13.66 -12.90
N ILE A 83 2.78 13.61 -11.57
CA ILE A 83 3.68 12.80 -10.74
C ILE A 83 3.53 11.31 -11.05
N LEU A 84 2.31 10.78 -11.17
CA LEU A 84 2.10 9.36 -11.46
C LEU A 84 2.54 8.98 -12.87
N THR A 85 2.30 9.83 -13.88
CA THR A 85 2.76 9.57 -15.25
C THR A 85 4.29 9.53 -15.30
N GLY A 86 4.95 10.52 -14.71
CA GLY A 86 6.41 10.53 -14.61
C GLY A 86 6.95 9.32 -13.84
N SER A 87 6.29 8.93 -12.74
CA SER A 87 6.67 7.77 -11.94
C SER A 87 6.54 6.46 -12.72
N VAL A 88 5.46 6.25 -13.46
CA VAL A 88 5.27 5.05 -14.29
C VAL A 88 6.30 5.01 -15.43
N PHE A 89 6.58 6.15 -16.06
CA PHE A 89 7.60 6.23 -17.10
C PHE A 89 8.98 5.86 -16.57
N ILE A 90 9.40 6.49 -15.47
CA ILE A 90 10.69 6.24 -14.83
C ILE A 90 10.77 4.81 -14.30
N LEU A 91 9.70 4.26 -13.73
CA LEU A 91 9.68 2.87 -13.27
C LEU A 91 9.92 1.89 -14.43
N GLY A 92 9.20 2.03 -15.54
CA GLY A 92 9.43 1.17 -16.71
C GLY A 92 10.86 1.32 -17.23
N LEU A 93 11.38 2.55 -17.31
CA LEU A 93 12.76 2.80 -17.73
C LEU A 93 13.78 2.16 -16.77
N SER A 94 13.59 2.33 -15.46
CA SER A 94 14.48 1.77 -14.44
C SER A 94 14.44 0.25 -14.47
N THR A 95 13.25 -0.34 -14.60
CA THR A 95 13.08 -1.79 -14.70
C THR A 95 13.71 -2.35 -15.98
N VAL A 96 13.50 -1.73 -17.15
CA VAL A 96 14.16 -2.15 -18.41
C VAL A 96 15.68 -2.01 -18.28
N SER A 97 16.18 -0.92 -17.68
CA SER A 97 17.62 -0.69 -17.53
C SER A 97 18.35 -1.75 -16.69
N LEU A 98 17.64 -2.49 -15.83
CA LEU A 98 18.22 -3.55 -15.02
C LEU A 98 18.77 -4.70 -15.85
N ALA A 99 18.27 -4.91 -17.06
CA ALA A 99 18.77 -5.92 -17.99
C ALA A 99 20.25 -5.74 -18.36
N TRP A 100 20.75 -4.49 -18.29
CA TRP A 100 22.15 -4.16 -18.59
C TRP A 100 22.93 -3.72 -17.35
N ALA A 101 22.34 -3.82 -16.16
CA ALA A 101 22.97 -3.38 -14.91
C ALA A 101 23.97 -4.43 -14.38
N THR A 102 25.07 -4.64 -15.10
CA THR A 102 26.12 -5.63 -14.77
C THR A 102 27.13 -5.14 -13.72
N VAL A 103 26.98 -3.91 -13.22
CA VAL A 103 27.82 -3.33 -12.16
C VAL A 103 26.94 -2.98 -10.95
N PRO A 104 27.37 -3.29 -9.70
CA PRO A 104 26.54 -3.09 -8.50
C PRO A 104 25.98 -1.67 -8.36
N ILE A 105 26.77 -0.64 -8.67
CA ILE A 105 26.34 0.75 -8.55
C ILE A 105 25.18 1.05 -9.52
N ALA A 106 25.27 0.58 -10.78
CA ALA A 106 24.19 0.75 -11.76
C ALA A 106 22.90 0.03 -11.31
N PHE A 107 23.05 -1.18 -10.75
CA PHE A 107 21.93 -1.94 -10.20
C PHE A 107 21.27 -1.23 -9.01
N TYR A 108 22.06 -0.72 -8.07
CA TYR A 108 21.56 0.03 -6.91
C TYR A 108 20.83 1.30 -7.32
N LEU A 109 21.34 2.02 -8.33
CA LEU A 109 20.68 3.22 -8.86
C LEU A 109 19.35 2.86 -9.54
N ALA A 110 19.34 1.89 -10.45
CA ALA A 110 18.14 1.49 -11.18
C ALA A 110 17.08 0.83 -10.29
N TYR A 111 17.46 -0.20 -9.54
CA TYR A 111 16.54 -0.92 -8.66
C TYR A 111 16.12 -0.05 -7.47
N GLY A 112 17.06 0.69 -6.89
CA GLY A 112 16.77 1.62 -5.79
C GLY A 112 15.79 2.71 -6.20
N LEU A 113 15.93 3.29 -7.40
CA LEU A 113 14.98 4.24 -7.95
C LEU A 113 13.59 3.61 -8.15
N GLY A 114 13.52 2.41 -8.74
CA GLY A 114 12.27 1.67 -8.87
C GLY A 114 11.60 1.42 -7.51
N ARG A 115 12.42 1.11 -6.49
CA ARG A 115 11.96 0.86 -5.12
C ARG A 115 11.44 2.12 -4.42
N VAL A 116 12.03 3.29 -4.68
CA VAL A 116 11.51 4.60 -4.26
C VAL A 116 10.16 4.87 -4.91
N ILE A 117 10.04 4.64 -6.22
CA ILE A 117 8.80 4.83 -6.96
C ILE A 117 7.68 3.91 -6.44
N PHE A 118 8.01 2.65 -6.15
CA PHE A 118 7.10 1.68 -5.55
C PHE A 118 6.52 2.16 -4.21
N SER A 119 7.40 2.61 -3.30
CA SER A 119 7.02 2.94 -1.92
C SER A 119 6.39 4.32 -1.74
N SER A 120 6.75 5.30 -2.57
CA SER A 120 6.31 6.68 -2.35
C SER A 120 5.24 7.11 -3.36
N PRO A 121 5.56 7.54 -4.60
CA PRO A 121 4.56 8.16 -5.47
C PRO A 121 3.49 7.18 -5.90
N LEU A 122 3.85 5.94 -6.23
CA LEU A 122 2.87 4.94 -6.61
C LEU A 122 2.10 4.44 -5.40
N ASN A 123 2.63 4.42 -4.17
CA ASN A 123 1.80 4.04 -3.00
C ASN A 123 0.82 5.13 -2.57
N ILE A 124 1.25 6.39 -2.57
CA ILE A 124 0.47 7.52 -2.04
C ILE A 124 -0.53 8.02 -3.08
N GLY A 125 -0.08 8.31 -4.30
CA GLY A 125 -0.88 9.02 -5.30
C GLY A 125 -2.19 8.32 -5.69
N PRO A 126 -2.19 7.04 -6.11
CA PRO A 126 -3.40 6.35 -6.58
C PRO A 126 -4.48 6.26 -5.51
N SER A 127 -4.11 5.98 -4.26
CA SER A 127 -5.04 5.88 -3.13
C SER A 127 -5.56 7.24 -2.68
N VAL A 128 -4.75 8.31 -2.77
CA VAL A 128 -5.26 9.68 -2.57
C VAL A 128 -6.24 10.08 -3.66
N VAL A 129 -5.93 9.80 -4.93
CA VAL A 129 -6.84 10.08 -6.05
C VAL A 129 -8.16 9.35 -5.83
N VAL A 130 -8.15 8.06 -5.50
CA VAL A 130 -9.38 7.31 -5.22
C VAL A 130 -10.16 7.93 -4.05
N SER A 131 -9.48 8.31 -2.96
CA SER A 131 -10.13 8.97 -1.82
C SER A 131 -10.69 10.37 -2.12
N ARG A 132 -10.18 11.04 -3.17
CA ARG A 132 -10.70 12.32 -3.64
C ARG A 132 -11.96 12.19 -4.50
N TRP A 133 -12.09 11.08 -5.22
CA TRP A 133 -13.21 10.78 -6.12
C TRP A 133 -14.39 10.09 -5.43
N PHE A 134 -14.12 9.35 -4.36
CA PHE A 134 -15.12 8.62 -3.59
C PHE A 134 -15.10 9.07 -2.13
N VAL A 135 -16.25 9.50 -1.60
CA VAL A 135 -16.44 9.92 -0.21
C VAL A 135 -17.34 8.89 0.49
N ARG A 136 -18.55 8.64 -0.02
CA ARG A 136 -19.51 7.67 0.53
C ARG A 136 -19.09 6.22 0.30
N ARG A 137 -18.38 5.94 -0.80
CA ARG A 137 -17.89 4.59 -1.15
C ARG A 137 -16.36 4.50 -1.11
N ARG A 138 -15.74 5.32 -0.26
CA ARG A 138 -14.29 5.52 -0.20
C ARG A 138 -13.57 4.22 0.14
N GLY A 139 -14.06 3.50 1.14
CA GLY A 139 -13.54 2.21 1.58
C GLY A 139 -13.62 1.17 0.48
N LEU A 140 -14.80 0.96 -0.12
CA LEU A 140 -14.97 -0.03 -1.18
C LEU A 140 -14.08 0.27 -2.40
N ALA A 141 -14.00 1.53 -2.84
CA ALA A 141 -13.14 1.93 -3.96
C ALA A 141 -11.65 1.71 -3.63
N THR A 142 -11.23 2.02 -2.40
CA THR A 142 -9.87 1.75 -1.93
C THR A 142 -9.60 0.24 -1.83
N GLY A 143 -10.61 -0.56 -1.48
CA GLY A 143 -10.54 -2.03 -1.50
C GLY A 143 -10.23 -2.59 -2.89
N PHE A 144 -10.94 -2.13 -3.92
CA PHE A 144 -10.65 -2.51 -5.31
C PHE A 144 -9.29 -2.02 -5.81
N LEU A 145 -8.83 -0.86 -5.32
CA LEU A 145 -7.50 -0.36 -5.62
C LEU A 145 -6.42 -1.33 -5.10
N PHE A 146 -6.52 -1.80 -3.86
CA PHE A 146 -5.57 -2.75 -3.29
C PHE A 146 -5.77 -4.20 -3.73
N LEU A 147 -6.96 -4.58 -4.19
CA LEU A 147 -7.14 -5.81 -4.97
C LEU A 147 -6.23 -5.80 -6.21
N SER A 148 -6.17 -4.66 -6.91
CA SER A 148 -5.28 -4.48 -8.07
C SER A 148 -3.80 -4.64 -7.68
N HIS A 149 -3.41 -4.16 -6.49
CA HIS A 149 -2.06 -4.39 -5.97
C HIS A 149 -1.77 -5.88 -5.76
N SER A 150 -2.70 -6.64 -5.16
CA SER A 150 -2.58 -8.10 -4.99
C SER A 150 -2.44 -8.85 -6.31
N LEU A 151 -3.18 -8.45 -7.35
CA LEU A 151 -3.02 -9.01 -8.70
C LEU A 151 -1.59 -8.82 -9.21
N GLY A 152 -1.01 -7.63 -9.01
CA GLY A 152 0.39 -7.38 -9.37
C GLY A 152 1.39 -8.18 -8.54
N MET A 153 1.15 -8.38 -7.23
CA MET A 153 2.02 -9.20 -6.37
C MET A 153 2.13 -10.65 -6.84
N ILE A 154 1.05 -11.20 -7.40
CA ILE A 154 1.01 -12.57 -7.92
C ILE A 154 1.60 -12.62 -9.33
N THR A 155 1.15 -11.72 -10.22
CA THR A 155 1.46 -11.80 -11.65
C THR A 155 2.91 -11.47 -11.99
N PHE A 156 3.53 -10.45 -11.37
CA PHE A 156 4.87 -10.01 -11.75
C PHE A 156 5.95 -11.07 -11.46
N PRO A 157 6.02 -11.68 -10.26
CA PRO A 157 6.96 -12.77 -9.99
C PRO A 157 6.74 -13.99 -10.90
N LEU A 158 5.48 -14.32 -11.22
CA LEU A 158 5.15 -15.45 -12.11
C LEU A 158 5.64 -15.20 -13.55
N ILE A 159 5.38 -14.01 -14.08
CA ILE A 159 5.87 -13.62 -15.41
C ILE A 159 7.39 -13.61 -15.41
N ALA A 160 8.02 -13.03 -14.38
CA ALA A 160 9.48 -13.01 -14.22
C ALA A 160 10.06 -14.43 -14.25
N GLY A 161 9.56 -15.33 -13.40
CA GLY A 161 10.04 -16.70 -13.31
C GLY A 161 9.86 -17.48 -14.61
N LEU A 162 8.75 -17.27 -15.32
CA LEU A 162 8.51 -17.90 -16.61
C LEU A 162 9.49 -17.40 -17.68
N VAL A 163 9.73 -16.09 -17.76
CA VAL A 163 10.68 -15.53 -18.73
C VAL A 163 12.11 -15.95 -18.37
N ILE A 164 12.52 -15.88 -17.10
CA ILE A 164 13.83 -16.34 -16.62
C ILE A 164 14.08 -17.79 -17.06
N LYS A 165 13.10 -18.68 -16.88
CA LYS A 165 13.23 -20.09 -17.24
C LYS A 165 13.55 -20.33 -18.72
N TYR A 166 13.03 -19.49 -19.64
CA TYR A 166 13.15 -19.73 -21.08
C TYR A 166 14.11 -18.78 -21.80
N ARG A 167 14.40 -17.62 -21.24
CA ARG A 167 15.13 -16.53 -21.90
C ARG A 167 16.18 -15.81 -21.05
N GLY A 168 16.29 -16.14 -19.76
CA GLY A 168 17.23 -15.48 -18.86
C GLY A 168 16.66 -14.26 -18.13
N TRP A 169 17.47 -13.70 -17.24
CA TRP A 169 17.04 -12.69 -16.27
C TRP A 169 17.03 -11.27 -16.88
N GLU A 170 17.87 -11.03 -17.88
CA GLU A 170 17.95 -9.79 -18.64
C GLU A 170 16.65 -9.55 -19.40
N ASP A 171 16.21 -10.55 -20.16
CA ASP A 171 14.95 -10.52 -20.91
C ASP A 171 13.74 -10.37 -19.99
N ALA A 172 13.78 -10.97 -18.80
CA ALA A 172 12.73 -10.81 -17.81
C ALA A 172 12.61 -9.35 -17.34
N TRP A 173 13.71 -8.65 -17.06
CA TRP A 173 13.66 -7.22 -16.72
C TRP A 173 13.10 -6.36 -17.86
N ILE A 174 13.50 -6.64 -19.11
CA ILE A 174 12.96 -5.96 -20.29
C ILE A 174 11.45 -6.17 -20.39
N VAL A 175 10.98 -7.41 -20.31
CA VAL A 175 9.55 -7.75 -20.40
C VAL A 175 8.76 -7.06 -19.28
N LEU A 176 9.24 -7.12 -18.03
CA LEU A 176 8.55 -6.47 -16.92
C LEU A 176 8.46 -4.94 -17.09
N GLY A 177 9.55 -4.29 -17.51
CA GLY A 177 9.57 -2.85 -17.70
C GLY A 177 8.72 -2.38 -18.89
N VAL A 178 8.66 -3.15 -19.98
CA VAL A 178 7.74 -2.89 -21.09
C VAL A 178 6.28 -3.09 -20.66
N LEU A 179 5.98 -4.12 -19.86
CA LEU A 179 4.65 -4.33 -19.29
C LEU A 179 4.21 -3.17 -18.39
N VAL A 180 5.13 -2.56 -17.62
CA VAL A 180 4.83 -1.35 -16.84
C VAL A 180 4.26 -0.25 -17.72
N TRP A 181 4.86 0.00 -18.88
CA TRP A 181 4.38 1.03 -19.81
C TRP A 181 3.08 0.65 -20.49
N ILE A 182 2.97 -0.58 -21.02
CA ILE A 182 1.76 -1.05 -21.72
C ILE A 182 0.54 -0.98 -20.80
N LEU A 183 0.67 -1.43 -19.56
CA LEU A 183 -0.46 -1.56 -18.64
C LEU A 183 -0.86 -0.24 -17.98
N ALA A 184 0.09 0.65 -17.66
CA ALA A 184 -0.20 1.82 -16.83
C ALA A 184 0.06 3.18 -17.48
N LEU A 185 0.98 3.31 -18.45
CA LEU A 185 1.37 4.64 -18.95
C LEU A 185 0.20 5.34 -19.66
N GLY A 186 -0.50 4.62 -20.55
CA GLY A 186 -1.69 5.12 -21.24
C GLY A 186 -2.82 5.48 -20.27
N PRO A 187 -3.32 4.52 -19.46
CA PRO A 187 -4.40 4.78 -18.52
C PRO A 187 -4.10 5.91 -17.53
N VAL A 188 -2.90 5.92 -16.92
CA VAL A 188 -2.52 6.95 -15.94
C VAL A 188 -2.40 8.32 -16.60
N SER A 189 -1.74 8.41 -17.74
CA SER A 189 -1.52 9.70 -18.42
C SER A 189 -2.79 10.30 -18.99
N MET A 190 -3.74 9.49 -19.46
CA MET A 190 -4.94 9.99 -20.15
C MET A 190 -6.15 10.15 -19.22
N LEU A 191 -6.34 9.24 -18.27
CA LEU A 191 -7.59 9.10 -17.51
C LEU A 191 -7.51 9.69 -16.10
N VAL A 192 -6.34 9.70 -15.46
CA VAL A 192 -6.21 10.21 -14.08
C VAL A 192 -6.46 11.72 -14.04
N ARG A 193 -7.32 12.12 -13.10
CA ARG A 193 -7.65 13.50 -12.75
C ARG A 193 -7.59 13.64 -11.24
N GLN A 194 -7.13 14.78 -10.75
CA GLN A 194 -6.79 14.91 -9.35
C GLN A 194 -8.04 14.92 -8.47
N THR A 195 -9.09 15.60 -8.93
CA THR A 195 -10.36 15.71 -8.22
C THR A 195 -11.54 15.64 -9.20
N PRO A 196 -12.73 15.22 -8.76
CA PRO A 196 -13.93 15.27 -9.58
C PRO A 196 -14.30 16.71 -9.99
N GLU A 197 -14.00 17.70 -9.14
CA GLU A 197 -14.32 19.10 -9.39
C GLU A 197 -13.55 19.67 -10.60
N GLU A 198 -12.35 19.18 -10.90
CA GLU A 198 -11.57 19.57 -12.08
C GLU A 198 -12.27 19.27 -13.41
N VAL A 199 -13.21 18.31 -13.41
CA VAL A 199 -13.98 17.93 -14.60
C VAL A 199 -15.45 18.30 -14.48
N GLY A 200 -15.81 19.15 -13.51
CA GLY A 200 -17.18 19.61 -13.28
C GLY A 200 -18.09 18.56 -12.64
N LEU A 201 -17.53 17.53 -12.00
CA LEU A 201 -18.27 16.52 -11.26
C LEU A 201 -18.13 16.77 -9.75
N LEU A 202 -19.03 16.18 -8.97
CA LEU A 202 -18.88 16.04 -7.52
C LEU A 202 -18.44 14.61 -7.17
N PRO A 203 -17.86 14.38 -5.97
CA PRO A 203 -17.55 13.05 -5.50
C PRO A 203 -18.75 12.10 -5.56
N ASP A 204 -18.48 10.82 -5.76
CA ASP A 204 -19.48 9.75 -5.91
C ASP A 204 -20.53 9.94 -7.03
N GLY A 205 -20.41 10.98 -7.85
CA GLY A 205 -21.34 11.29 -8.94
C GLY A 205 -22.59 12.04 -8.48
N ASP A 206 -22.53 12.69 -7.31
CA ASP A 206 -23.67 13.43 -6.78
C ASP A 206 -24.06 14.60 -7.70
N PRO A 207 -25.37 14.90 -7.85
CA PRO A 207 -25.83 16.01 -8.68
C PRO A 207 -25.35 17.35 -8.10
N PRO A 208 -25.03 18.36 -8.93
CA PRO A 208 -24.74 19.71 -8.45
C PRO A 208 -25.92 20.20 -7.59
N LYS A 209 -25.64 20.66 -6.37
CA LYS A 209 -26.70 21.25 -5.54
C LYS A 209 -27.32 22.43 -6.30
N PRO A 210 -28.66 22.55 -6.36
CA PRO A 210 -29.29 23.79 -6.79
C PRO A 210 -28.77 24.92 -5.91
N GLN A 211 -28.28 26.01 -6.51
CA GLN A 211 -28.08 27.27 -5.80
C GLN A 211 -29.46 27.79 -5.40
N ALA A 212 -30.02 27.27 -4.30
CA ALA A 212 -31.16 27.89 -3.66
C ALA A 212 -30.65 29.13 -2.95
N GLY A 213 -30.90 30.31 -3.54
CA GLY A 213 -30.78 31.57 -2.84
C GLY A 213 -31.69 31.56 -1.62
N GLY A 214 -31.12 31.78 -0.45
CA GLY A 214 -31.85 31.80 0.81
C GLY A 214 -30.99 31.28 1.95
N ALA A 215 -30.72 32.13 2.92
CA ALA A 215 -29.93 31.84 4.10
C ALA A 215 -30.60 30.78 4.97
N GLU A 216 -30.34 29.50 4.71
CA GLU A 216 -30.54 28.40 5.66
C GLU A 216 -29.39 27.41 5.51
N THR A 217 -28.49 27.46 6.50
CA THR A 217 -27.41 26.49 6.77
C THR A 217 -27.96 25.07 6.91
N SER A 218 -28.25 24.43 5.77
CA SER A 218 -28.59 23.02 5.71
C SER A 218 -27.30 22.21 5.78
N ALA A 219 -27.09 21.59 6.95
CA ALA A 219 -25.97 20.75 7.33
C ALA A 219 -25.87 19.46 6.51
N VAL A 220 -25.52 19.58 5.23
CA VAL A 220 -24.79 18.52 4.54
C VAL A 220 -23.32 18.74 4.90
N THR A 221 -22.78 17.85 5.71
CA THR A 221 -21.38 17.78 6.18
C THR A 221 -20.41 18.31 5.14
N GLU A 222 -20.01 19.58 5.26
CA GLU A 222 -18.80 20.07 4.61
C GLU A 222 -17.66 19.21 5.13
N GLU A 223 -17.02 18.45 4.24
CA GLU A 223 -15.85 17.66 4.57
C GLU A 223 -14.82 18.61 5.19
N GLN A 224 -14.53 18.43 6.48
CA GLN A 224 -13.58 19.29 7.18
C GLN A 224 -12.19 19.02 6.60
N ASN A 225 -11.71 19.94 5.79
CA ASN A 225 -10.42 19.83 5.13
C ASN A 225 -9.35 20.46 6.02
N TRP A 226 -8.48 19.62 6.58
CA TRP A 226 -7.34 20.03 7.37
C TRP A 226 -6.13 20.30 6.47
N THR A 227 -5.35 21.30 6.81
CA THR A 227 -3.99 21.44 6.29
C THR A 227 -3.05 20.47 7.00
N LEU A 228 -1.92 20.11 6.38
CA LEU A 228 -0.90 19.29 7.03
C LEU A 228 -0.46 19.91 8.38
N ARG A 229 -0.30 21.24 8.42
CA ARG A 229 0.14 21.96 9.63
C ARG A 229 -0.88 21.84 10.77
N GLU A 230 -2.17 21.89 10.46
CA GLU A 230 -3.23 21.70 11.46
C GLU A 230 -3.30 20.24 11.90
N ALA A 231 -3.27 19.29 10.95
CA ALA A 231 -3.31 17.86 11.24
C ALA A 231 -2.13 17.42 12.12
N ALA A 232 -0.93 17.91 11.85
CA ALA A 232 0.30 17.61 12.60
C ALA A 232 0.28 18.10 14.04
N ARG A 233 -0.60 19.06 14.38
CA ARG A 233 -0.82 19.52 15.76
C ARG A 233 -1.80 18.65 16.53
N THR A 234 -2.48 17.72 15.88
CA THR A 234 -3.42 16.81 16.54
C THR A 234 -2.70 15.55 17.02
N PRO A 235 -2.97 15.07 18.25
CA PRO A 235 -2.46 13.77 18.71
C PRO A 235 -3.01 12.61 17.87
N THR A 236 -4.23 12.76 17.32
CA THR A 236 -4.89 11.75 16.48
C THR A 236 -4.03 11.36 15.27
N LEU A 237 -3.36 12.31 14.61
CA LEU A 237 -2.51 11.99 13.47
C LEU A 237 -1.39 11.03 13.85
N TRP A 238 -0.70 11.33 14.95
CA TRP A 238 0.45 10.55 15.41
C TRP A 238 0.04 9.21 15.99
N LEU A 239 -1.11 9.13 16.68
CA LEU A 239 -1.68 7.85 17.11
C LEU A 239 -2.04 6.95 15.93
N LEU A 240 -2.63 7.50 14.86
CA LEU A 240 -2.90 6.75 13.63
C LEU A 240 -1.59 6.32 12.94
N ALA A 241 -0.60 7.21 12.86
CA ALA A 241 0.70 6.89 12.26
C ALA A 241 1.43 5.79 13.03
N MET A 242 1.46 5.86 14.37
CA MET A 242 2.02 4.82 15.23
C MET A 242 1.23 3.52 15.13
N ALA A 243 -0.11 3.55 15.08
CA ALA A 243 -0.92 2.35 14.90
C ALA A 243 -0.63 1.67 13.56
N THR A 244 -0.51 2.48 12.50
CA THR A 244 -0.16 2.00 11.16
C THR A 244 1.22 1.37 11.18
N GLY A 245 2.21 2.05 11.77
CA GLY A 245 3.57 1.54 11.92
C GLY A 245 3.63 0.23 12.70
N SER A 246 2.96 0.14 13.84
CA SER A 246 2.86 -1.10 14.62
C SER A 246 2.24 -2.24 13.81
N LEU A 247 1.16 -2.00 13.08
CA LEU A 247 0.54 -3.04 12.26
C LEU A 247 1.43 -3.51 11.10
N PHE A 248 2.23 -2.62 10.53
CA PHE A 248 3.24 -2.99 9.53
C PHE A 248 4.47 -3.67 10.12
N LEU A 249 4.79 -3.42 11.40
CA LEU A 249 5.75 -4.19 12.17
C LEU A 249 5.28 -5.63 12.33
N LEU A 250 4.04 -5.83 12.78
CA LEU A 250 3.39 -7.14 12.85
C LEU A 250 3.39 -7.83 11.48
N GLN A 251 2.99 -7.09 10.44
CA GLN A 251 2.93 -7.62 9.09
C GLN A 251 4.31 -8.09 8.60
N SER A 252 5.34 -7.24 8.68
CA SER A 252 6.65 -7.56 8.11
C SER A 252 7.41 -8.60 8.94
N GLY A 253 7.27 -8.57 10.27
CA GLY A 253 7.87 -9.56 11.16
C GLY A 253 7.31 -10.97 10.99
N THR A 254 6.16 -11.11 10.36
CA THR A 254 5.58 -12.42 10.05
C THR A 254 5.65 -12.75 8.57
N ASN A 255 5.31 -11.81 7.69
CA ASN A 255 5.17 -12.08 6.26
C ASN A 255 6.47 -12.54 5.60
N ILE A 256 7.61 -11.97 6.00
CA ILE A 256 8.93 -12.32 5.45
C ILE A 256 9.36 -13.72 5.90
N HIS A 257 9.00 -14.11 7.13
CA HIS A 257 9.51 -15.31 7.78
C HIS A 257 8.54 -16.50 7.75
N GLN A 258 7.26 -16.29 7.45
CA GLN A 258 6.23 -17.36 7.48
C GLN A 258 6.57 -18.55 6.57
N GLY A 259 7.18 -18.31 5.41
CA GLY A 259 7.57 -19.37 4.48
C GLY A 259 8.70 -20.24 5.05
N ALA A 260 9.71 -19.60 5.65
CA ALA A 260 10.79 -20.27 6.34
C ALA A 260 10.29 -21.03 7.58
N TYR A 261 9.41 -20.42 8.37
CA TYR A 261 8.80 -21.05 9.54
C TYR A 261 8.10 -22.38 9.20
N PHE A 262 7.24 -22.40 8.19
CA PHE A 262 6.56 -23.64 7.77
C PHE A 262 7.49 -24.65 7.10
N LEU A 263 8.58 -24.17 6.49
CA LEU A 263 9.62 -25.05 5.94
C LEU A 263 10.38 -25.75 7.07
N ASP A 264 10.76 -25.01 8.12
CA ASP A 264 11.46 -25.51 9.31
C ASP A 264 10.60 -26.48 10.12
N GLN A 265 9.27 -26.32 10.10
CA GLN A 265 8.32 -27.32 10.65
C GLN A 265 8.23 -28.61 9.82
N GLY A 266 8.89 -28.68 8.64
CA GLY A 266 8.89 -29.86 7.79
C GLY A 266 7.65 -30.02 6.90
N LEU A 267 6.81 -28.99 6.75
CA LEU A 267 5.63 -29.04 5.88
C LEU A 267 5.98 -29.02 4.38
N GLY A 268 7.23 -28.71 4.06
CA GLY A 268 7.78 -28.78 2.71
C GLY A 268 7.61 -27.49 1.90
N VAL A 269 8.48 -27.34 0.90
CA VAL A 269 8.60 -26.12 0.07
C VAL A 269 7.29 -25.75 -0.63
N GLY A 270 6.51 -26.75 -1.05
CA GLY A 270 5.22 -26.53 -1.69
C GLY A 270 4.20 -25.84 -0.78
N VAL A 271 4.14 -26.22 0.50
CA VAL A 271 3.25 -25.61 1.49
C VAL A 271 3.72 -24.20 1.81
N SER A 272 5.03 -23.98 2.02
CA SER A 272 5.60 -22.65 2.23
C SER A 272 5.33 -21.68 1.07
N ALA A 273 5.38 -22.15 -0.17
CA ALA A 273 5.03 -21.35 -1.34
C ALA A 273 3.51 -21.08 -1.44
N ALA A 274 2.69 -22.09 -1.10
CA ALA A 274 1.25 -21.97 -1.11
C ALA A 274 0.75 -20.97 -0.06
N THR A 275 1.32 -20.94 1.15
CA THR A 275 0.94 -19.97 2.19
C THR A 275 1.22 -18.53 1.76
N LEU A 276 2.37 -18.25 1.13
CA LEU A 276 2.68 -16.94 0.55
C LEU A 276 1.69 -16.56 -0.57
N SER A 277 1.33 -17.52 -1.42
CA SER A 277 0.38 -17.30 -2.52
C SER A 277 -1.04 -17.01 -2.00
N LEU A 278 -1.52 -17.81 -1.04
CA LEU A 278 -2.82 -17.60 -0.38
C LEU A 278 -2.83 -16.27 0.37
N ASN A 279 -1.72 -15.90 1.01
CA ASN A 279 -1.60 -14.60 1.67
C ASN A 279 -1.85 -13.45 0.68
N ALA A 280 -1.27 -13.50 -0.53
CA ALA A 280 -1.48 -12.47 -1.55
C ALA A 280 -2.92 -12.44 -2.07
N VAL A 281 -3.55 -13.61 -2.28
CA VAL A 281 -4.96 -13.75 -2.69
C VAL A 281 -5.88 -13.16 -1.63
N PHE A 282 -5.73 -13.58 -0.37
CA PHE A 282 -6.56 -13.11 0.72
C PHE A 282 -6.26 -11.65 1.12
N THR A 283 -5.08 -11.12 0.81
CA THR A 283 -4.85 -9.66 0.85
C THR A 283 -5.80 -8.92 -0.08
N GLY A 284 -6.03 -9.43 -1.28
CA GLY A 284 -6.97 -8.85 -2.24
C GLY A 284 -8.42 -8.96 -1.76
N VAL A 285 -8.83 -10.17 -1.34
CA VAL A 285 -10.19 -10.42 -0.82
C VAL A 285 -10.46 -9.60 0.44
N GLY A 286 -9.51 -9.59 1.38
CA GLY A 286 -9.56 -8.81 2.60
C GLY A 286 -9.65 -7.31 2.33
N SER A 287 -8.93 -6.80 1.32
CA SER A 287 -9.02 -5.39 0.93
C SER A 287 -10.46 -4.98 0.56
N ILE A 288 -11.17 -5.83 -0.20
CA ILE A 288 -12.58 -5.58 -0.54
C ILE A 288 -13.46 -5.65 0.70
N PHE A 289 -13.29 -6.69 1.52
CA PHE A 289 -14.07 -6.89 2.75
C PHE A 289 -13.93 -5.71 3.72
N TRP A 290 -12.70 -5.34 4.05
CA TRP A 290 -12.41 -4.22 4.96
C TRP A 290 -12.82 -2.88 4.37
N GLY A 291 -12.69 -2.71 3.05
CA GLY A 291 -13.20 -1.54 2.34
C GLY A 291 -14.72 -1.41 2.42
N TRP A 292 -15.45 -2.51 2.23
CA TRP A 292 -16.90 -2.55 2.41
C TRP A 292 -17.32 -2.28 3.86
N LEU A 293 -16.56 -2.80 4.83
CA LEU A 293 -16.88 -2.69 6.26
C LEU A 293 -16.61 -1.27 6.79
N VAL A 294 -15.50 -0.64 6.38
CA VAL A 294 -15.14 0.71 6.84
C VAL A 294 -16.09 1.80 6.34
N ASP A 295 -16.79 1.55 5.23
CA ASP A 295 -17.85 2.44 4.74
C ASP A 295 -19.13 2.40 5.61
N ARG A 296 -19.27 1.41 6.50
CA ARG A 296 -20.48 1.18 7.33
C ARG A 296 -20.24 1.29 8.83
N VAL A 297 -19.02 1.01 9.27
CA VAL A 297 -18.64 0.97 10.67
C VAL A 297 -17.62 2.08 10.92
N PRO A 298 -17.75 2.86 12.03
CA PRO A 298 -16.83 3.96 12.30
C PRO A 298 -15.36 3.51 12.22
N VAL A 299 -14.54 4.31 11.53
CA VAL A 299 -13.22 3.86 11.06
C VAL A 299 -12.32 3.31 12.17
N ARG A 300 -12.35 3.88 13.38
CA ARG A 300 -11.57 3.40 14.54
C ARG A 300 -11.89 1.96 14.93
N PHE A 301 -13.15 1.53 14.84
CA PHE A 301 -13.57 0.18 15.21
C PHE A 301 -13.20 -0.82 14.14
N THR A 302 -13.37 -0.43 12.87
CA THR A 302 -12.90 -1.24 11.74
C THR A 302 -11.38 -1.42 11.80
N TYR A 303 -10.64 -0.36 12.13
CA TYR A 303 -9.19 -0.42 12.26
C TYR A 303 -8.75 -1.31 13.43
N ALA A 304 -9.42 -1.19 14.58
CA ALA A 304 -9.23 -2.10 15.72
C ALA A 304 -9.56 -3.56 15.35
N GLY A 305 -10.57 -3.79 14.51
CA GLY A 305 -10.92 -5.11 13.98
C GLY A 305 -9.81 -5.72 13.11
N VAL A 306 -9.16 -4.91 12.27
CA VAL A 306 -7.97 -5.34 11.51
C VAL A 306 -6.85 -5.76 12.45
N ALA A 307 -6.56 -4.94 13.48
CA ALA A 307 -5.54 -5.24 14.48
C ALA A 307 -5.85 -6.53 15.25
N LEU A 308 -7.12 -6.74 15.61
CA LEU A 308 -7.58 -7.98 16.24
C LEU A 308 -7.37 -9.20 15.33
N MET A 309 -7.78 -9.11 14.07
CA MET A 309 -7.59 -10.21 13.11
C MET A 309 -6.10 -10.55 12.93
N MET A 310 -5.24 -9.54 12.88
CA MET A 310 -3.78 -9.71 12.83
C MET A 310 -3.25 -10.40 14.10
N ALA A 311 -3.62 -9.91 15.28
CA ALA A 311 -3.18 -10.46 16.56
C ALA A 311 -3.61 -11.93 16.75
N VAL A 312 -4.85 -12.25 16.36
CA VAL A 312 -5.36 -13.63 16.38
C VAL A 312 -4.58 -14.50 15.39
N ALA A 313 -4.34 -14.05 14.17
CA ALA A 313 -3.53 -14.82 13.21
C ALA A 313 -2.14 -15.13 13.75
N LEU A 314 -1.49 -14.17 14.43
CA LEU A 314 -0.19 -14.34 15.06
C LEU A 314 -0.19 -15.37 16.21
N ILE A 315 -1.28 -15.48 16.97
CA ILE A 315 -1.46 -16.56 17.96
C ILE A 315 -1.62 -17.92 17.27
N LEU A 316 -2.30 -17.97 16.13
CA LEU A 316 -2.59 -19.22 15.43
C LEU A 316 -1.38 -19.79 14.68
N PHE A 317 -0.41 -18.96 14.25
CA PHE A 317 0.79 -19.43 13.55
C PHE A 317 1.58 -20.50 14.34
N PRO A 318 1.92 -20.28 15.64
CA PRO A 318 2.56 -21.31 16.46
C PRO A 318 1.77 -22.60 16.67
N MET A 319 0.45 -22.56 16.46
CA MET A 319 -0.49 -23.68 16.64
C MET A 319 -0.77 -24.44 15.34
N ALA A 320 -0.28 -23.94 14.20
CA ALA A 320 -0.46 -24.58 12.91
C ALA A 320 0.66 -25.60 12.68
N ASP A 321 0.32 -26.89 12.76
CA ASP A 321 1.26 -28.01 12.59
C ASP A 321 0.91 -28.88 11.36
N THR A 322 -0.21 -28.61 10.70
CA THR A 322 -0.63 -29.30 9.47
C THR A 322 -0.66 -28.37 8.26
N THR A 323 -0.65 -28.95 7.06
CA THR A 323 -0.80 -28.20 5.80
C THR A 323 -2.07 -27.35 5.79
N VAL A 324 -3.19 -27.92 6.23
CA VAL A 324 -4.50 -27.22 6.19
C VAL A 324 -4.49 -26.03 7.15
N GLU A 325 -3.98 -26.20 8.36
CA GLU A 325 -3.86 -25.11 9.34
C GLU A 325 -2.94 -23.99 8.84
N ALA A 326 -1.78 -24.33 8.27
CA ALA A 326 -0.86 -23.36 7.69
C ALA A 326 -1.53 -22.50 6.61
N LEU A 327 -2.30 -23.13 5.72
CA LEU A 327 -3.05 -22.43 4.66
C LEU A 327 -4.17 -21.55 5.23
N ILE A 328 -4.89 -22.02 6.25
CA ILE A 328 -5.94 -21.25 6.93
C ILE A 328 -5.35 -20.01 7.60
N VAL A 329 -4.29 -20.18 8.41
CA VAL A 329 -3.66 -19.07 9.14
C VAL A 329 -3.07 -18.05 8.17
N ALA A 330 -2.39 -18.49 7.10
CA ALA A 330 -1.88 -17.59 6.06
C ALA A 330 -2.98 -16.80 5.35
N SER A 331 -4.16 -17.40 5.19
CA SER A 331 -5.35 -16.75 4.61
C SER A 331 -5.95 -15.69 5.55
N ILE A 332 -6.09 -16.01 6.85
CA ILE A 332 -6.56 -15.06 7.87
C ILE A 332 -5.58 -13.88 7.96
N PHE A 333 -4.28 -14.16 8.02
CA PHE A 333 -3.24 -13.15 8.03
C PHE A 333 -3.29 -12.30 6.76
N GLY A 334 -3.44 -12.91 5.57
CA GLY A 334 -3.60 -12.19 4.30
C GLY A 334 -4.81 -11.26 4.32
N ALA A 335 -5.96 -11.72 4.81
CA ALA A 335 -7.15 -10.89 4.94
C ALA A 335 -6.93 -9.69 5.88
N ALA A 336 -6.19 -9.86 6.98
CA ALA A 336 -5.77 -8.76 7.84
C ALA A 336 -4.80 -7.79 7.14
N VAL A 337 -3.87 -8.31 6.32
CA VAL A 337 -2.98 -7.48 5.48
C VAL A 337 -3.79 -6.61 4.51
N GLY A 338 -4.85 -7.14 3.89
CA GLY A 338 -5.77 -6.33 3.09
C GLY A 338 -6.41 -5.18 3.89
N GLY A 339 -6.74 -5.43 5.15
CA GLY A 339 -7.27 -4.43 6.06
C GLY A 339 -6.29 -3.30 6.36
N ILE A 340 -5.01 -3.59 6.63
CA ILE A 340 -4.01 -2.56 6.92
C ILE A 340 -3.66 -1.73 5.69
N LEU A 341 -3.93 -2.20 4.47
CA LEU A 341 -3.75 -1.41 3.25
C LEU A 341 -4.90 -0.41 3.08
N VAL A 342 -6.14 -0.82 3.38
CA VAL A 342 -7.35 -0.04 3.08
C VAL A 342 -7.72 0.91 4.21
N VAL A 343 -7.85 0.41 5.44
CA VAL A 343 -8.46 1.16 6.55
C VAL A 343 -7.67 2.42 6.93
N PRO A 344 -6.32 2.43 6.99
CA PRO A 344 -5.60 3.64 7.37
C PRO A 344 -5.77 4.76 6.33
N VAL A 345 -5.78 4.41 5.04
CA VAL A 345 -6.01 5.36 3.93
C VAL A 345 -7.36 6.06 4.11
N VAL A 346 -8.39 5.28 4.43
CA VAL A 346 -9.74 5.80 4.69
C VAL A 346 -9.75 6.63 5.98
N ALA A 347 -9.06 6.19 7.04
CA ALA A 347 -8.99 6.90 8.32
C ALA A 347 -8.40 8.30 8.19
N TYR A 348 -7.28 8.45 7.47
CA TYR A 348 -6.68 9.76 7.22
C TYR A 348 -7.64 10.68 6.45
N ALA A 349 -8.34 10.14 5.46
CA ALA A 349 -9.27 10.92 4.65
C ALA A 349 -10.56 11.26 5.42
N ASP A 350 -11.06 10.38 6.28
CA ASP A 350 -12.25 10.57 7.13
C ASP A 350 -12.00 11.62 8.21
N TYR A 351 -10.82 11.59 8.85
CA TYR A 351 -10.51 12.49 9.96
C TYR A 351 -9.96 13.85 9.54
N PHE A 352 -9.21 13.92 8.43
CA PHE A 352 -8.51 15.14 8.00
C PHE A 352 -9.01 15.70 6.66
N GLY A 353 -9.94 15.01 6.00
CA GLY A 353 -10.43 15.37 4.68
C GLY A 353 -9.46 15.03 3.54
N ARG A 354 -9.94 15.19 2.30
CA ARG A 354 -9.22 14.76 1.08
C ARG A 354 -8.27 15.79 0.46
N ARG A 355 -8.29 17.06 0.90
CA ARG A 355 -7.51 18.14 0.26
C ARG A 355 -6.00 17.96 0.45
N SER A 356 -5.53 17.86 1.68
CA SER A 356 -4.10 17.73 2.04
C SER A 356 -3.65 16.28 2.24
N LEU A 357 -4.43 15.33 1.72
CA LEU A 357 -4.27 13.92 2.02
C LEU A 357 -2.93 13.36 1.54
N SER A 358 -2.37 13.86 0.43
CA SER A 358 -1.07 13.42 -0.06
C SER A 358 0.06 13.83 0.89
N ALA A 359 0.07 15.10 1.32
CA ALA A 359 1.05 15.59 2.29
C ALA A 359 0.94 14.88 3.65
N ILE A 360 -0.29 14.66 4.16
CA ILE A 360 -0.52 13.91 5.40
C ILE A 360 0.05 12.50 5.29
N ARG A 361 -0.31 11.77 4.23
CA ARG A 361 0.19 10.42 4.02
C ARG A 361 1.70 10.37 3.82
N GLY A 362 2.26 11.35 3.12
CA GLY A 362 3.72 11.47 2.95
C GLY A 362 4.48 11.60 4.27
N VAL A 363 3.94 12.32 5.26
CA VAL A 363 4.54 12.48 6.59
C VAL A 363 4.34 11.26 7.49
N THR A 364 3.28 10.48 7.29
CA THR A 364 3.02 9.26 8.08
C THR A 364 3.65 8.00 7.50
N GLU A 365 3.95 7.96 6.21
CA GLU A 365 4.59 6.81 5.54
C GLU A 365 5.92 6.35 6.17
N PRO A 366 6.77 7.24 6.73
CA PRO A 366 7.97 6.79 7.44
C PRO A 366 7.69 5.83 8.61
N PHE A 367 6.56 5.97 9.31
CA PHE A 367 6.17 5.05 10.38
C PHE A 367 5.87 3.65 9.85
N VAL A 368 5.26 3.56 8.66
CA VAL A 368 5.03 2.29 7.95
C VAL A 368 6.36 1.62 7.64
N SER A 369 7.29 2.36 7.04
CA SER A 369 8.59 1.83 6.63
C SER A 369 9.44 1.38 7.83
N LEU A 370 9.48 2.20 8.90
CA LEU A 370 10.19 1.86 10.14
C LEU A 370 9.56 0.64 10.81
N GLY A 371 8.22 0.57 10.86
CA GLY A 371 7.51 -0.59 11.36
C GLY A 371 7.95 -1.86 10.63
N GLN A 372 7.91 -1.86 9.29
CA GLN A 372 8.33 -3.00 8.49
C GLN A 372 9.78 -3.43 8.78
N ALA A 373 10.71 -2.47 8.78
CA ALA A 373 12.12 -2.74 9.05
C ALA A 373 12.35 -3.34 10.44
N ILE A 374 11.75 -2.75 11.48
CA ILE A 374 11.85 -3.23 12.86
C ILE A 374 11.24 -4.63 12.97
N GLY A 375 10.07 -4.87 12.37
CA GLY A 375 9.38 -6.15 12.44
C GLY A 375 10.19 -7.28 11.81
N ALA A 376 10.69 -7.06 10.59
CA ALA A 376 11.53 -8.02 9.89
C ALA A 376 12.77 -8.41 10.71
N LEU A 377 13.47 -7.40 11.25
CA LEU A 377 14.67 -7.58 12.06
C LEU A 377 14.36 -8.27 13.39
N PHE A 378 13.30 -7.85 14.08
CA PHE A 378 12.89 -8.42 15.36
C PHE A 378 12.69 -9.93 15.26
N SER A 379 11.88 -10.41 14.31
CA SER A 379 11.64 -11.84 14.17
C SER A 379 12.88 -12.62 13.73
N GLY A 380 13.77 -12.01 12.95
CA GLY A 380 15.07 -12.61 12.58
C GLY A 380 15.99 -12.78 13.79
N ILE A 381 16.14 -11.73 14.61
CA ILE A 381 16.95 -11.77 15.84
C ILE A 381 16.39 -12.80 16.83
N VAL A 382 15.06 -12.88 16.98
CA VAL A 382 14.45 -13.90 17.83
C VAL A 382 14.81 -15.29 17.33
N TYR A 383 14.71 -15.55 16.02
CA TYR A 383 15.12 -16.83 15.44
C TYR A 383 16.60 -17.15 15.69
N ASP A 384 17.50 -16.18 15.50
CA ASP A 384 18.94 -16.38 15.70
C ASP A 384 19.28 -16.78 17.15
N VAL A 385 18.49 -16.31 18.12
CA VAL A 385 18.70 -16.58 19.55
C VAL A 385 17.98 -17.85 20.02
N THR A 386 16.78 -18.13 19.52
CA THR A 386 15.93 -19.23 20.02
C THR A 386 15.88 -20.45 19.09
N GLY A 387 16.29 -20.29 17.83
CA GLY A 387 16.11 -21.27 16.75
C GLY A 387 14.68 -21.38 16.24
N SER A 388 13.78 -20.46 16.59
CA SER A 388 12.36 -20.55 16.23
C SER A 388 11.65 -19.18 16.15
N TYR A 389 10.69 -19.05 15.24
CA TYR A 389 9.86 -17.84 15.11
C TYR A 389 8.66 -17.81 16.06
N LYS A 390 8.37 -18.90 16.81
CA LYS A 390 7.17 -19.00 17.66
C LYS A 390 7.08 -17.85 18.67
N ASP A 391 8.16 -17.58 19.38
CA ASP A 391 8.22 -16.52 20.38
C ASP A 391 8.05 -15.14 19.74
N ALA A 392 8.59 -14.94 18.54
CA ALA A 392 8.42 -13.70 17.80
C ALA A 392 6.94 -13.45 17.50
N PHE A 393 6.22 -14.45 16.99
CA PHE A 393 4.79 -14.31 16.68
C PHE A 393 3.95 -14.05 17.94
N LEU A 394 4.25 -14.71 19.06
CA LEU A 394 3.57 -14.44 20.33
C LEU A 394 3.82 -13.03 20.84
N VAL A 395 5.07 -12.53 20.82
CA VAL A 395 5.37 -11.14 21.22
C VAL A 395 4.68 -10.13 20.29
N LEU A 396 4.70 -10.36 18.99
CA LEU A 396 4.01 -9.52 18.01
C LEU A 396 2.48 -9.51 18.24
N SER A 397 1.89 -10.64 18.67
CA SER A 397 0.46 -10.70 19.00
C SER A 397 0.10 -9.78 20.17
N ILE A 398 0.95 -9.74 21.21
CA ILE A 398 0.76 -8.86 22.38
C ILE A 398 0.80 -7.39 21.94
N LEU A 399 1.75 -7.03 21.08
CA LEU A 399 1.81 -5.70 20.48
C LEU A 399 0.57 -5.38 19.61
N GLY A 400 0.00 -6.39 18.94
CA GLY A 400 -1.27 -6.30 18.25
C GLY A 400 -2.42 -5.89 19.17
N PHE A 401 -2.56 -6.56 20.33
CA PHE A 401 -3.57 -6.18 21.33
C PHE A 401 -3.33 -4.78 21.92
N ALA A 402 -2.07 -4.38 22.15
CA ALA A 402 -1.76 -3.02 22.56
C ALA A 402 -2.17 -1.99 21.49
N THR A 403 -2.00 -2.32 20.21
CA THR A 403 -2.41 -1.46 19.09
C THR A 403 -3.93 -1.30 19.01
N ILE A 404 -4.71 -2.32 19.38
CA ILE A 404 -6.18 -2.22 19.50
C ILE A 404 -6.56 -1.15 20.53
N ALA A 405 -5.97 -1.19 21.72
CA ALA A 405 -6.25 -0.20 22.76
C ALA A 405 -5.92 1.23 22.30
N MET A 406 -4.78 1.40 21.62
CA MET A 406 -4.38 2.68 21.03
C MET A 406 -5.38 3.18 19.98
N LEU A 407 -5.85 2.31 19.10
CA LEU A 407 -6.84 2.65 18.06
C LEU A 407 -8.21 3.00 18.65
N LEU A 408 -8.66 2.29 19.67
CA LEU A 408 -9.93 2.59 20.33
C LEU A 408 -9.90 3.94 21.09
N ALA A 409 -8.71 4.37 21.53
CA ALA A 409 -8.51 5.68 22.12
C ALA A 409 -8.54 6.84 21.09
N THR A 410 -8.36 6.55 19.79
CA THR A 410 -8.42 7.59 18.75
C THR A 410 -9.84 8.15 18.61
N ARG A 411 -9.91 9.49 18.53
CA ARG A 411 -11.15 10.25 18.29
C ARG A 411 -10.94 11.17 17.11
N ALA A 412 -12.00 11.39 16.35
CA ALA A 412 -11.99 12.37 15.27
C ALA A 412 -11.55 13.73 15.82
N PRO A 413 -10.57 14.40 15.19
CA PRO A 413 -10.09 15.69 15.65
C PRO A 413 -11.19 16.74 15.48
N VAL A 414 -11.41 17.57 16.51
CA VAL A 414 -12.38 18.66 16.46
C VAL A 414 -11.62 19.95 16.14
N ARG A 415 -12.01 20.64 15.07
CA ARG A 415 -11.49 21.97 14.76
C ARG A 415 -12.24 22.98 15.63
N GLU A 416 -11.58 23.57 16.62
CA GLU A 416 -12.13 24.76 17.29
C GLU A 416 -12.33 25.84 16.22
N ARG A 417 -13.58 26.23 15.97
CA ARG A 417 -13.87 27.41 15.16
C ARG A 417 -13.22 28.58 15.89
N GLN A 418 -12.16 29.16 15.33
CA GLN A 418 -11.66 30.43 15.82
C GLN A 418 -12.85 31.40 15.85
N GLY A 419 -13.22 31.82 17.06
CA GLY A 419 -14.37 32.66 17.29
C GLY A 419 -14.29 33.88 16.37
N ILE A 420 -15.38 34.12 15.64
CA ILE A 420 -15.64 35.43 15.06
C ILE A 420 -15.66 36.37 16.26
N GLN A 421 -14.57 37.10 16.48
CA GLN A 421 -14.61 38.31 17.29
C GLN A 421 -15.51 39.27 16.53
N ILE A 422 -16.79 39.27 16.92
CA ILE A 422 -17.70 40.36 16.61
C ILE A 422 -17.19 41.51 17.50
N GLY A 423 -16.30 42.31 16.94
CA GLY A 423 -15.88 43.60 17.50
C GLY A 423 -16.91 44.66 17.18
#